data_AF-A0A970R9M8-F1
#
_entry.id   AF-A0A970R9M8-F1
#
_cell.length_a   1.000
_cell.length_b   1.000
_cell.length_c   1.000
_cell.angle_alpha   90.00
_cell.angle_beta   90.00
_cell.angle_gamma   90.00
#
_symmetry.space_group_name_H-M   'P 1'
#
loop_
_entity.id
_entity.type
_entity.pdbx_description
1 polymer ?
#
loop_
_entity_poly.entity_id
_entity_poly.type
_entity_poly.pdbx_seq_one_letter_code
_entity_poly.pdbx_strand_id
1 'polypeptide(L)'
;AADGKMVGEVFSRFNREVPCADVGLHLHTQEHNWYEKIDAAYRAGCRRFDGVMSGLGGCPMAGYELVGNLNTRHLIEYCDKNKIPVTIDKEAFDKAFATAVKTYAIAPAFQ
;
A
#
# COMPACT_ATOMS: atom_id res chain seq x y z
N ALA A 1 -0.23 -15.43 -0.65
CA ALA A 1 0.21 -14.05 -0.92
C ALA A 1 1.57 -13.83 -0.24
N ALA A 2 2.43 -12.93 -0.73
CA ALA A 2 3.71 -12.63 -0.07
C ALA A 2 3.49 -12.09 1.35
N ASP A 3 4.27 -12.57 2.31
CA ASP A 3 4.32 -12.08 3.70
C ASP A 3 5.36 -10.96 3.86
N GLY A 4 5.38 -10.31 5.04
CA GLY A 4 6.34 -9.23 5.30
C GLY A 4 7.80 -9.67 5.17
N LYS A 5 8.15 -10.88 5.65
CA LYS A 5 9.52 -11.39 5.59
C LYS A 5 10.01 -11.50 4.15
N MET A 6 9.22 -12.12 3.28
CA MET A 6 9.53 -12.27 1.86
C MET A 6 9.70 -10.92 1.17
N VAL A 7 8.83 -9.95 1.46
CA VAL A 7 8.92 -8.58 0.92
C VAL A 7 10.26 -7.93 1.30
N GLY A 8 10.62 -7.97 2.59
CA GLY A 8 11.87 -7.39 3.07
C GLY A 8 13.11 -8.06 2.49
N GLU A 9 13.13 -9.39 2.38
CA GLU A 9 14.25 -10.14 1.80
C GLU A 9 14.45 -9.83 0.31
N VAL A 10 13.37 -9.81 -0.47
CA VAL A 10 13.43 -9.52 -1.91
C VAL A 10 13.91 -8.09 -2.14
N PHE A 11 13.34 -7.11 -1.44
CA PHE A 11 13.73 -5.71 -1.63
C PHE A 11 15.18 -5.46 -1.16
N SER A 12 15.59 -6.05 -0.04
CA SER A 12 16.97 -5.94 0.46
C SER A 12 17.99 -6.49 -0.53
N ARG A 13 17.69 -7.63 -1.17
CA ARG A 13 18.54 -8.19 -2.23
C ARG A 13 18.57 -7.25 -3.42
N PHE A 14 17.42 -6.80 -3.90
CA PHE A 14 17.34 -5.89 -5.04
C PHE A 14 18.17 -4.61 -4.82
N ASN A 15 17.97 -3.95 -3.67
CA ASN A 15 18.65 -2.70 -3.33
C ASN A 15 20.18 -2.87 -3.23
N ARG A 16 20.67 -4.07 -2.86
CA ARG A 16 22.10 -4.38 -2.85
C ARG A 16 22.67 -4.57 -4.26
N GLU A 17 21.95 -5.27 -5.13
CA GLU A 17 22.41 -5.55 -6.50
C GLU A 17 22.27 -4.32 -7.42
N VAL A 18 21.31 -3.43 -7.13
CA VAL A 18 20.98 -2.26 -7.97
C VAL A 18 20.84 -0.97 -7.13
N PRO A 19 21.90 -0.52 -6.43
CA PRO A 19 21.81 0.53 -5.40
C PRO A 19 21.47 1.93 -5.93
N CYS A 20 21.60 2.16 -7.23
CA CYS A 20 21.33 3.46 -7.85
C CYS A 20 19.94 3.56 -8.50
N ALA A 21 19.15 2.48 -8.49
CA ALA A 21 17.82 2.50 -9.08
C ALA A 21 16.79 3.03 -8.07
N ASP A 22 15.99 4.01 -8.50
CA ASP A 22 14.80 4.44 -7.74
C ASP A 22 13.66 3.46 -8.00
N VAL A 23 13.51 2.48 -7.11
CA VAL A 23 12.51 1.42 -7.21
C VAL A 23 11.46 1.54 -6.11
N GLY A 24 10.21 1.48 -6.54
CA GLY A 24 9.05 1.39 -5.66
C GLY A 24 8.44 0.00 -5.64
N LEU A 25 7.61 -0.24 -4.63
CA LEU A 25 6.84 -1.46 -4.49
C LEU A 25 5.36 -1.22 -4.75
N HIS A 26 4.79 -2.08 -5.59
CA HIS A 26 3.35 -2.24 -5.76
C HIS A 26 2.92 -3.50 -5.01
N LEU A 27 2.19 -3.34 -3.91
CA LEU A 27 1.82 -4.44 -3.03
C LEU A 27 0.30 -4.64 -3.02
N HIS A 28 -0.09 -5.91 -2.97
CA HIS A 28 -1.43 -6.31 -2.61
C HIS A 28 -1.46 -6.68 -1.12
N THR A 29 -2.47 -6.18 -0.40
CA THR A 29 -2.58 -6.31 1.06
C THR A 29 -3.99 -6.70 1.48
N GLN A 30 -4.11 -7.20 2.70
CA GLN A 30 -5.37 -7.35 3.42
C GLN A 30 -5.30 -6.56 4.73
N GLU A 31 -6.45 -6.31 5.35
CA GLU A 31 -6.57 -5.55 6.60
C GLU A 31 -5.65 -6.08 7.73
N HIS A 32 -5.41 -7.39 7.79
CA HIS A 32 -4.59 -7.98 8.85
C HIS A 32 -3.07 -7.97 8.58
N ASN A 33 -2.61 -7.70 7.34
CA ASN A 33 -1.20 -7.88 6.96
C ASN A 33 -0.56 -6.70 6.23
N TRP A 34 -1.26 -5.59 6.05
CA TRP A 34 -0.68 -4.42 5.36
C TRP A 34 0.53 -3.86 6.12
N TYR A 35 0.45 -3.76 7.46
CA TYR A 35 1.46 -3.08 8.27
C TYR A 35 2.81 -3.80 8.19
N GLU A 36 2.81 -5.12 8.38
CA GLU A 36 4.04 -5.93 8.34
C GLU A 36 4.74 -5.86 6.98
N LYS A 37 4.00 -5.77 5.88
CA LYS A 37 4.58 -5.68 4.53
C LYS A 37 5.18 -4.31 4.26
N ILE A 38 4.48 -3.24 4.65
CA ILE A 38 5.01 -1.87 4.55
C ILE A 38 6.25 -1.75 5.43
N ASP A 39 6.21 -2.24 6.66
CA ASP A 39 7.32 -2.16 7.60
C ASP A 39 8.56 -2.88 7.08
N ALA A 40 8.40 -4.11 6.61
CA ALA A 40 9.51 -4.88 6.08
C ALA A 40 10.15 -4.22 4.85
N ALA A 41 9.32 -3.70 3.92
CA ALA A 41 9.80 -2.95 2.77
C ALA A 41 10.53 -1.66 3.17
N TYR A 42 9.95 -0.88 4.08
CA TYR A 42 10.51 0.39 4.52
C TYR A 42 11.86 0.18 5.22
N ARG A 43 11.95 -0.81 6.09
CA ARG A 43 13.20 -1.20 6.79
C ARG A 43 14.25 -1.76 5.83
N ALA A 44 13.84 -2.39 4.73
CA ALA A 44 14.72 -2.82 3.64
C ALA A 44 15.24 -1.67 2.75
N GLY A 45 14.79 -0.43 2.99
CA GLY A 45 15.23 0.76 2.26
C GLY A 45 14.23 1.29 1.23
N CYS A 46 13.07 0.66 1.06
CA CYS A 46 12.05 1.14 0.13
C CYS A 46 11.47 2.48 0.62
N ARG A 47 11.33 3.45 -0.28
CA ARG A 47 10.74 4.77 0.01
C ARG A 47 9.57 5.13 -0.90
N ARG A 48 9.37 4.38 -1.99
CA ARG A 48 8.29 4.60 -2.94
C ARG A 48 7.32 3.43 -2.89
N PHE A 49 6.05 3.74 -2.66
CA PHE A 49 4.98 2.74 -2.61
C PHE A 49 3.85 3.20 -3.53
N ASP A 50 3.37 2.28 -4.34
CA ASP A 50 2.16 2.50 -5.12
C ASP A 50 0.95 2.10 -4.27
N GLY A 51 -0.10 2.93 -4.28
CA GLY A 51 -1.32 2.67 -3.53
C GLY A 51 -2.56 3.11 -4.29
N VAL A 52 -3.70 2.57 -3.88
CA VAL A 52 -5.02 2.96 -4.36
C VAL A 52 -5.81 3.57 -3.21
N MET A 53 -6.47 4.71 -3.46
CA MET A 53 -7.15 5.48 -2.41
C MET A 53 -8.11 4.65 -1.55
N SER A 54 -8.78 3.66 -2.13
CA SER A 54 -9.73 2.76 -1.46
C SER A 54 -9.21 1.34 -1.25
N GLY A 55 -7.97 1.04 -1.66
CA GLY A 55 -7.46 -0.33 -1.73
C GLY A 55 -8.21 -1.23 -2.72
N LEU A 56 -9.21 -0.69 -3.43
CA LEU A 56 -9.99 -1.42 -4.43
C LEU A 56 -9.13 -1.76 -5.64
N GLY A 57 -9.54 -2.82 -6.33
CA GLY A 57 -8.83 -3.37 -7.48
C GLY A 57 -8.07 -4.63 -7.11
N GLY A 58 -8.19 -5.62 -8.00
CA GLY A 58 -7.64 -6.96 -7.87
C GLY A 58 -7.79 -7.66 -9.22
N CYS A 59 -7.08 -8.77 -9.41
CA CYS A 59 -7.12 -9.50 -10.68
C CYS A 59 -8.57 -9.99 -10.95
N PRO A 60 -9.17 -9.68 -12.12
CA PRO A 60 -10.53 -10.14 -12.45
C PRO A 60 -10.65 -11.67 -12.55
N MET A 61 -9.52 -12.37 -12.58
CA MET A 61 -9.43 -13.84 -12.60
C MET A 61 -9.22 -14.45 -11.21
N ALA A 62 -8.93 -13.65 -10.18
CA ALA A 62 -8.91 -14.11 -8.81
C ALA A 62 -10.36 -14.07 -8.30
N GLY A 63 -10.91 -15.21 -7.88
CA GLY A 63 -12.24 -15.26 -7.26
C GLY A 63 -12.34 -14.34 -6.04
N TYR A 64 -13.53 -14.32 -5.41
CA TYR A 64 -13.93 -13.44 -4.29
C TYR A 64 -12.95 -13.28 -3.11
N GLU A 65 -11.86 -14.03 -3.04
CA GLU A 65 -10.68 -13.74 -2.21
C GLU A 65 -9.85 -12.57 -2.81
N LEU A 66 -10.46 -11.38 -2.88
CA LEU A 66 -9.82 -10.17 -3.38
C LEU A 66 -8.71 -9.72 -2.41
N VAL A 67 -7.47 -10.15 -2.64
CA VAL A 67 -6.31 -9.40 -2.12
C VAL A 67 -6.28 -8.06 -2.87
N GLY A 68 -6.76 -7.02 -2.21
CA GLY A 68 -6.83 -5.67 -2.77
C GLY A 68 -5.47 -5.01 -2.91
N ASN A 69 -5.43 -3.90 -3.62
CA ASN A 69 -4.27 -3.01 -3.67
C ASN A 69 -3.96 -2.46 -2.27
N LEU A 70 -2.71 -2.07 -2.04
CA LEU A 70 -2.32 -1.33 -0.85
C LEU A 70 -3.14 -0.02 -0.73
N ASN A 71 -3.88 0.11 0.36
CA ASN A 71 -4.69 1.29 0.64
C ASN A 71 -3.78 2.50 0.95
N THR A 72 -3.96 3.61 0.26
CA THR A 72 -3.20 4.84 0.53
C THR A 72 -3.39 5.35 1.97
N ARG A 73 -4.55 5.11 2.59
CA ARG A 73 -4.75 5.43 4.02
C ARG A 73 -3.85 4.63 4.94
N HIS A 74 -3.59 3.36 4.63
CA HIS A 74 -2.65 2.54 5.41
C HIS A 74 -1.21 3.04 5.29
N LEU A 75 -0.82 3.57 4.11
CA LEU A 75 0.47 4.24 3.96
C LEU A 75 0.56 5.52 4.81
N ILE A 76 -0.48 6.35 4.80
CA ILE A 76 -0.55 7.56 5.63
C ILE A 76 -0.50 7.18 7.12
N GLU A 77 -1.27 6.17 7.53
CA GLU A 77 -1.29 5.67 8.91
C GLU A 77 0.06 5.10 9.34
N TYR A 78 0.73 4.32 8.47
CA TYR A 78 2.08 3.83 8.74
C TYR A 78 3.05 4.98 8.96
N CYS A 79 3.02 5.99 8.09
CA CYS A 79 3.88 7.16 8.20
C CYS A 79 3.60 7.95 9.48
N ASP A 80 2.34 8.18 9.84
CA ASP A 80 1.95 8.87 11.06
C ASP A 80 2.44 8.12 12.31
N LYS A 81 2.21 6.79 12.39
CA LYS A 81 2.67 5.95 13.50
C LYS A 81 4.18 5.98 13.68
N ASN A 82 4.92 6.02 12.57
CA ASN A 82 6.38 6.00 12.56
C ASN A 82 7.02 7.40 12.49
N LYS A 83 6.23 8.47 12.59
CA LYS A 83 6.68 9.88 12.51
C LYS A 83 7.47 10.19 11.23
N ILE A 84 7.08 9.57 10.12
CA ILE A 84 7.65 9.80 8.79
C ILE A 84 6.85 10.94 8.14
N PRO A 85 7.50 12.05 7.73
CA PRO A 85 6.80 13.15 7.09
C PRO A 85 6.24 12.71 5.73
N VAL A 86 5.00 13.09 5.46
CA VAL A 86 4.37 12.94 4.14
C VAL A 86 3.95 14.30 3.63
N THR A 87 4.00 14.48 2.30
CA THR A 87 3.60 15.72 1.63
C THR A 87 2.14 15.71 1.21
N ILE A 88 1.38 14.65 1.55
CA ILE A 88 -0.04 14.54 1.23
C ILE A 88 -0.83 15.51 2.13
N ASP A 89 -1.62 16.38 1.50
CA ASP A 89 -2.67 17.12 2.19
C ASP A 89 -3.81 16.16 2.55
N LYS A 90 -3.93 15.88 3.86
CA LYS A 90 -4.89 14.91 4.39
C LYS A 90 -6.33 15.37 4.20
N GLU A 91 -6.60 16.68 4.28
CA GLU A 91 -7.95 17.22 4.11
C GLU A 91 -8.39 17.13 2.64
N ALA A 92 -7.49 17.49 1.71
CA ALA A 92 -7.74 17.32 0.28
C ALA A 92 -7.91 15.85 -0.10
N PHE A 93 -7.10 14.95 0.49
CA PHE A 93 -7.21 13.52 0.29
C PHE A 93 -8.58 12.98 0.71
N ASP A 94 -9.08 13.35 1.90
CA ASP A 94 -10.37 12.88 2.40
C ASP A 94 -11.55 13.40 1.54
N LYS A 95 -11.49 14.65 1.07
CA LYS A 95 -12.49 15.19 0.12
C LYS A 95 -12.49 14.42 -1.19
N ALA A 96 -11.31 14.12 -1.73
CA ALA A 96 -11.16 13.33 -2.96
C ALA A 96 -11.69 11.89 -2.75
N PHE A 97 -11.40 11.27 -1.61
CA PHE A 97 -11.89 9.94 -1.26
C PHE A 97 -13.41 9.91 -1.20
N ALA A 98 -14.02 10.86 -0.47
CA ALA A 98 -15.47 10.96 -0.34
C ALA A 98 -16.16 11.17 -1.69
N THR A 99 -15.52 11.86 -2.63
CA THR A 99 -16.00 12.01 -4.00
C THR A 99 -15.91 10.69 -4.76
N ALA A 100 -14.76 10.00 -4.70
CA ALA A 100 -14.57 8.72 -5.37
C ALA A 100 -15.58 7.66 -4.93
N VAL A 101 -15.87 7.57 -3.63
CA VAL A 101 -16.87 6.62 -3.06
C VAL A 101 -18.29 6.90 -3.53
N LYS A 102 -18.62 8.16 -3.86
CA LYS A 102 -19.93 8.50 -4.44
C LYS A 102 -20.01 8.14 -5.92
N THR A 103 -18.89 8.25 -6.64
CA THR A 103 -18.81 7.99 -8.08
C THR A 103 -18.88 6.50 -8.40
N TYR A 104 -18.22 5.67 -7.60
CA TYR A 104 -18.23 4.22 -7.77
C TYR A 104 -19.02 3.61 -6.62
N ALA A 105 -20.03 2.77 -6.90
CA ALA A 105 -20.71 2.00 -5.86
C ALA A 105 -19.70 1.03 -5.23
N ILE A 106 -19.03 1.47 -4.16
CA ILE A 106 -18.11 0.63 -3.41
C ILE A 106 -18.95 -0.47 -2.76
N ALA A 107 -18.65 -1.73 -3.08
CA ALA A 107 -19.33 -2.85 -2.47
C ALA A 107 -19.15 -2.79 -0.93
N PRO A 108 -20.17 -3.16 -0.13
CA PRO A 108 -20.16 -3.05 1.33
C PRO A 108 -18.95 -3.67 2.03
N ALA A 109 -18.24 -4.60 1.37
CA ALA A 109 -17.05 -5.25 1.89
C ALA A 109 -15.81 -4.33 2.02
N PHE A 110 -15.89 -3.09 1.55
CA PHE A 110 -14.79 -2.11 1.57
C PHE A 110 -15.18 -0.79 2.26
N GLN A 111 -16.23 -0.82 3.07
CA GLN A 111 -16.77 0.32 3.81
C GLN A 111 -16.29 0.35 5.26
#